data_AF-A0A427A8N1-F1
#
_entry.id   AF-A0A427A8N1-F1
#
_cell.length_a   1.000
_cell.length_b   1.000
_cell.length_c   1.000
_cell.angle_alpha   90.00
_cell.angle_beta   90.00
_cell.angle_gamma   90.00
#
_symmetry.space_group_name_H-M   'P 1'
#
loop_
_entity.id
_entity.type
_entity.pdbx_description
1 polymer ?
#
loop_
_entity_poly.entity_id
_entity_poly.type
_entity_poly.pdbx_seq_one_letter_code
_entity_poly.pdbx_strand_id
1 'polypeptide(L)'
;MLEPRGSHRPTIIYRPIQPSDLEVLEQIHLALFPIRYERDFFLNVVHGHGIVSWAAVDGQNDELVGFITTRLILARESEIADLLRHRSSRKELMLVYILTLGVVEHYRNYGIATSLVREVIKYASSITNCRAVYLHVISYNLPAIKFYRKMMFKFIRRLQNFYYINGQHYDSYLFVYFVNGSHSPCSPLNIVAAVANYLRGLLKMLASKLWRNEETHIPVWSKCRETKTLLVTPNNKRILGAENSACQVCTTQLT
;
A
#
# COMPACT_ATOMS: atom_id res chain seq x y z
N MET A 1 -39.66 -6.07 -40.13
CA MET A 1 -38.73 -7.22 -40.16
C MET A 1 -37.48 -6.78 -39.42
N LEU A 2 -37.33 -7.16 -38.15
CA LEU A 2 -36.17 -6.78 -37.34
C LEU A 2 -35.06 -7.78 -37.68
N GLU A 3 -34.01 -7.30 -38.35
CA GLU A 3 -32.77 -8.03 -38.56
C GLU A 3 -32.28 -8.62 -37.23
N PRO A 4 -31.89 -9.90 -37.17
CA PRO A 4 -31.39 -10.50 -35.94
C PRO A 4 -30.06 -9.80 -35.62
N ARG A 5 -30.02 -9.04 -34.52
CA ARG A 5 -28.77 -8.46 -34.00
C ARG A 5 -27.79 -9.62 -33.85
N GLY A 6 -26.81 -9.70 -34.75
CA GLY A 6 -25.74 -10.66 -34.68
C GLY A 6 -25.15 -10.64 -33.27
N SER A 7 -24.77 -11.81 -32.76
CA SER A 7 -24.20 -11.95 -31.43
C SER A 7 -22.99 -11.02 -31.27
N HIS A 8 -23.22 -9.81 -30.74
CA HIS A 8 -22.18 -8.80 -30.53
C HIS A 8 -21.22 -9.36 -29.51
N ARG A 9 -20.07 -9.86 -29.97
CA ARG A 9 -18.94 -10.19 -29.13
C ARG A 9 -18.01 -8.99 -29.19
N PRO A 10 -18.08 -8.07 -28.22
CA PRO A 10 -17.27 -6.88 -28.27
C PRO A 10 -15.79 -7.25 -28.13
N THR A 11 -14.94 -6.64 -28.94
CA THR A 11 -13.48 -6.80 -28.85
C THR A 11 -12.97 -5.71 -27.94
N ILE A 12 -12.73 -6.04 -26.66
CA ILE A 12 -12.34 -5.04 -25.67
C ILE A 12 -10.84 -4.76 -25.74
N ILE A 13 -10.48 -3.51 -25.97
CA ILE A 13 -9.11 -3.00 -25.94
C ILE A 13 -8.93 -2.19 -24.65
N TYR A 14 -7.77 -2.31 -24.01
CA TYR A 14 -7.44 -1.57 -22.79
C TYR A 14 -6.33 -0.56 -23.08
N ARG A 15 -6.56 0.71 -22.71
CA ARG A 15 -5.60 1.81 -22.91
C ARG A 15 -5.66 2.79 -21.74
N PRO A 16 -4.67 3.67 -21.54
CA PRO A 16 -4.84 4.81 -20.63
C PRO A 16 -6.03 5.68 -21.04
N ILE A 17 -6.66 6.35 -20.07
CA ILE A 17 -7.66 7.39 -20.36
C ILE A 17 -6.94 8.57 -21.02
N GLN A 18 -7.59 9.19 -22.00
CA GLN A 18 -7.07 10.28 -22.81
C GLN A 18 -7.94 11.55 -22.67
N PRO A 19 -7.43 12.74 -23.01
CA PRO A 19 -8.21 13.99 -23.02
C PRO A 19 -9.52 13.92 -23.81
N SER A 20 -9.56 13.15 -24.90
CA SER A 20 -10.76 12.95 -25.72
C SER A 20 -11.87 12.14 -25.03
N ASP A 21 -11.56 11.46 -23.93
CA ASP A 21 -12.55 10.68 -23.18
C ASP A 21 -13.34 11.54 -22.18
N LEU A 22 -13.01 12.83 -22.00
CA LEU A 22 -13.50 13.68 -20.91
C LEU A 22 -15.03 13.69 -20.80
N GLU A 23 -15.71 14.07 -21.88
CA GLU A 23 -17.17 14.20 -21.88
C GLU A 23 -17.84 12.84 -21.67
N VAL A 24 -17.34 11.79 -22.33
CA VAL A 24 -17.91 10.43 -22.20
C VAL A 24 -17.69 9.88 -20.79
N LEU A 25 -16.52 10.11 -20.22
CA LEU A 25 -16.18 9.70 -18.86
C LEU A 25 -17.10 10.37 -17.83
N GLU A 26 -17.35 11.67 -17.98
CA GLU A 26 -18.31 12.41 -17.16
C GLU A 26 -19.71 11.79 -17.28
N GLN A 27 -20.21 11.57 -18.50
CA GLN A 27 -21.55 10.98 -18.71
C GLN A 27 -21.68 9.59 -18.10
N ILE A 28 -20.68 8.72 -18.28
CA ILE A 28 -20.73 7.37 -17.69
C ILE A 28 -20.67 7.46 -16.16
N HIS A 29 -19.89 8.36 -15.57
CA HIS A 29 -19.90 8.55 -14.11
C HIS A 29 -21.25 9.00 -13.59
N LEU A 30 -21.91 9.95 -14.28
CA LEU A 30 -23.24 10.43 -13.93
C LEU A 30 -24.30 9.32 -14.00
N ALA A 31 -24.17 8.42 -14.97
CA ALA A 31 -25.09 7.29 -15.15
C ALA A 31 -24.83 6.15 -14.15
N LEU A 32 -23.58 5.90 -13.77
CA LEU A 32 -23.20 4.74 -12.96
C LEU A 32 -23.18 5.02 -11.46
N PHE A 33 -22.89 6.24 -11.03
CA PHE A 33 -22.68 6.56 -9.62
C PHE A 33 -23.72 7.56 -9.10
N PRO A 34 -24.24 7.33 -7.88
CA PRO A 34 -25.12 8.29 -7.22
C PRO A 34 -24.36 9.52 -6.66
N ILE A 35 -23.02 9.46 -6.60
CA ILE A 35 -22.16 10.53 -6.10
C ILE A 35 -21.72 11.40 -7.27
N ARG A 36 -21.81 12.72 -7.09
CA ARG A 36 -21.35 13.70 -8.09
C ARG A 36 -19.89 14.05 -7.82
N TYR A 37 -19.11 14.03 -8.89
CA TYR A 37 -17.71 14.45 -8.91
C TYR A 37 -17.64 15.81 -9.61
N GLU A 38 -16.73 16.66 -9.15
CA GLU A 38 -16.49 17.97 -9.77
C GLU A 38 -15.73 17.82 -11.09
N ARG A 39 -15.87 18.80 -11.99
CA ARG A 39 -15.18 18.78 -13.31
C ARG A 39 -13.66 18.64 -13.17
N ASP A 40 -13.07 19.26 -12.15
CA ASP A 40 -11.63 19.19 -11.88
C ASP A 40 -11.15 17.76 -11.60
N PHE A 41 -11.98 16.90 -11.03
CA PHE A 41 -11.64 15.48 -10.89
C PHE A 41 -11.41 14.84 -12.25
N PHE A 42 -12.32 15.07 -13.21
CA PHE A 42 -12.23 14.49 -14.55
C PHE A 42 -11.08 15.06 -15.36
N LEU A 43 -10.83 16.37 -15.26
CA LEU A 43 -9.65 17.00 -15.86
C LEU A 43 -8.36 16.34 -15.33
N ASN A 44 -8.25 16.13 -14.02
CA ASN A 44 -7.11 15.44 -13.43
C ASN A 44 -6.98 13.98 -13.93
N VAL A 45 -8.10 13.27 -14.15
CA VAL A 45 -8.10 11.91 -14.67
C VAL A 45 -7.57 11.85 -16.11
N VAL A 46 -8.05 12.71 -17.00
CA VAL A 46 -7.71 12.66 -18.44
C VAL A 46 -6.32 13.24 -18.74
N HIS A 47 -5.81 14.12 -17.89
CA HIS A 47 -4.46 14.67 -17.98
C HIS A 47 -3.42 13.91 -17.14
N GLY A 48 -3.85 12.92 -16.34
CA GLY A 48 -2.96 12.11 -15.50
C GLY A 48 -2.36 12.88 -14.31
N HIS A 49 -2.99 13.97 -13.86
CA HIS A 49 -2.51 14.80 -12.76
C HIS A 49 -2.82 14.13 -11.41
N GLY A 50 -1.83 13.42 -10.87
CA GLY A 50 -1.96 12.71 -9.58
C GLY A 50 -3.00 11.59 -9.60
N ILE A 51 -3.46 11.18 -10.79
CA ILE A 51 -4.39 10.08 -11.01
C ILE A 51 -3.81 9.20 -12.12
N VAL A 52 -3.77 7.90 -11.87
CA VAL A 52 -3.44 6.88 -12.86
C VAL A 52 -4.72 6.13 -13.22
N SER A 53 -5.01 6.04 -14.51
CA SER A 53 -6.30 5.57 -14.99
C SER A 53 -6.18 4.71 -16.24
N TRP A 54 -7.11 3.76 -16.38
CA TRP A 54 -7.23 2.90 -17.55
C TRP A 54 -8.67 2.86 -18.03
N ALA A 55 -8.84 2.88 -19.35
CA ALA A 55 -10.06 2.70 -20.10
C ALA A 55 -10.13 1.27 -20.68
N ALA A 56 -11.36 0.78 -20.79
CA ALA A 56 -11.74 -0.33 -21.65
C ALA A 56 -12.62 0.22 -22.77
N VAL A 57 -12.23 0.01 -24.02
CA VAL A 57 -12.95 0.50 -25.21
C VAL A 57 -13.40 -0.66 -26.08
N ASP A 58 -14.55 -0.53 -26.74
CA ASP A 58 -14.94 -1.47 -27.79
C ASP A 58 -14.18 -1.12 -29.08
N GLY A 59 -13.32 -2.03 -29.52
CA GLY A 59 -12.44 -1.83 -30.67
C GLY A 59 -13.16 -1.67 -32.00
N GLN A 60 -14.47 -1.93 -32.08
CA GLN A 60 -15.24 -1.72 -33.31
C GLN A 60 -15.59 -0.25 -33.55
N ASN A 61 -15.80 0.53 -32.48
CA ASN A 61 -16.29 1.91 -32.56
C ASN A 61 -15.49 2.88 -31.67
N ASP A 62 -14.43 2.41 -31.00
CA ASP A 62 -13.61 3.14 -30.02
C ASP A 62 -14.44 3.77 -28.87
N GLU A 63 -15.58 3.16 -28.54
CA GLU A 63 -16.46 3.63 -27.47
C GLU A 63 -15.89 3.25 -26.10
N LEU A 64 -15.81 4.21 -25.17
CA LEU A 64 -15.45 3.95 -23.78
C LEU A 64 -16.56 3.16 -23.07
N VAL A 65 -16.28 1.91 -22.73
CA VAL A 65 -17.26 0.98 -22.12
C VAL A 65 -16.95 0.62 -20.67
N GLY A 66 -15.75 0.95 -20.20
CA GLY A 66 -15.38 0.81 -18.80
C GLY A 66 -14.14 1.60 -18.45
N PHE A 67 -13.94 1.85 -17.16
CA PHE A 67 -12.79 2.61 -16.66
C PHE A 67 -12.45 2.22 -15.24
N ILE A 68 -11.21 2.47 -14.85
CA ILE A 68 -10.76 2.48 -13.46
C ILE A 68 -9.84 3.68 -13.23
N THR A 69 -10.05 4.39 -12.14
CA THR A 69 -9.22 5.54 -11.75
C THR A 69 -8.60 5.27 -10.38
N THR A 70 -7.33 5.65 -10.23
CA THR A 70 -6.56 5.36 -9.01
C THR A 70 -5.66 6.52 -8.64
N ARG A 71 -5.33 6.63 -7.36
CA ARG A 71 -4.31 7.56 -6.85
C ARG A 71 -3.28 6.81 -6.03
N LEU A 72 -2.01 7.13 -6.25
CA LEU A 72 -0.93 6.68 -5.40
C LEU A 72 -0.84 7.61 -4.19
N ILE A 73 -0.92 7.06 -2.99
CA ILE A 73 -0.89 7.82 -1.73
C ILE A 73 0.19 7.28 -0.78
N LEU A 74 0.63 8.13 0.13
CA LEU A 74 1.51 7.72 1.22
C LEU A 74 0.71 6.95 2.28
N ALA A 75 1.24 5.81 2.72
CA ALA A 75 0.57 4.96 3.69
C ALA A 75 0.29 5.68 5.02
N ARG A 76 1.17 6.60 5.43
CA ARG A 76 1.01 7.39 6.67
C ARG A 76 -0.18 8.36 6.62
N GLU A 77 -0.60 8.77 5.42
CA GLU A 77 -1.74 9.65 5.18
C GLU A 77 -3.03 8.86 4.95
N SER A 78 -2.95 7.52 4.89
CA SER A 78 -4.10 6.66 4.67
C SER A 78 -4.77 6.25 5.98
N GLU A 79 -6.07 6.00 5.90
CA GLU A 79 -6.83 5.43 7.01
C GLU A 79 -6.43 3.98 7.36
N ILE A 80 -5.61 3.32 6.53
CA ILE A 80 -5.11 1.96 6.77
C ILE A 80 -3.66 1.92 7.25
N ALA A 81 -3.11 3.07 7.67
CA ALA A 81 -1.76 3.16 8.23
C ALA A 81 -1.55 2.17 9.39
N ASP A 82 -2.58 1.98 10.22
CA ASP A 82 -2.62 1.05 11.35
C ASP A 82 -2.35 -0.41 10.92
N LEU A 83 -2.89 -0.85 9.79
CA LEU A 83 -2.69 -2.21 9.26
C LEU A 83 -1.26 -2.48 8.78
N LEU A 84 -0.48 -1.43 8.50
CA LEU A 84 0.85 -1.51 7.89
C LEU A 84 1.99 -1.27 8.90
N ARG A 85 1.67 -0.93 10.15
CA ARG A 85 2.61 -0.49 11.20
C ARG A 85 3.64 -1.53 11.66
N HIS A 86 3.59 -2.77 11.20
CA HIS A 86 4.44 -3.84 11.72
C HIS A 86 5.83 -3.99 11.06
N ARG A 87 6.22 -3.09 10.14
CA ARG A 87 7.57 -3.14 9.55
C ARG A 87 8.37 -1.88 9.87
N SER A 88 9.43 -2.06 10.65
CA SER A 88 10.43 -1.09 11.12
C SER A 88 11.28 -0.44 10.01
N SER A 89 10.73 -0.26 8.81
CA SER A 89 11.43 0.28 7.65
C SER A 89 11.27 1.80 7.61
N ARG A 90 12.39 2.53 7.60
CA ARG A 90 12.46 3.99 7.38
C ARG A 90 11.96 4.45 6.00
N LYS A 91 11.50 3.55 5.13
CA LYS A 91 11.01 3.88 3.79
C LYS A 91 9.55 4.29 3.84
N GLU A 92 9.24 5.38 3.15
CA GLU A 92 7.87 5.79 2.89
C GLU A 92 7.15 4.69 2.08
N LEU A 93 6.11 4.12 2.70
CA LEU A 93 5.29 3.09 2.08
C LEU A 93 4.20 3.77 1.26
N MET A 94 3.87 3.21 0.10
CA MET A 94 2.81 3.71 -0.77
C MET A 94 1.62 2.76 -0.79
N LEU A 95 0.47 3.29 -1.16
CA LEU A 95 -0.76 2.55 -1.41
C LEU A 95 -1.40 3.05 -2.69
N VAL A 96 -2.07 2.17 -3.41
CA VAL A 96 -2.92 2.54 -4.54
C VAL A 96 -4.36 2.58 -4.06
N TYR A 97 -4.98 3.75 -4.09
CA TYR A 97 -6.39 3.93 -3.78
C TYR A 97 -7.21 3.92 -5.06
N ILE A 98 -8.14 2.98 -5.21
CA ILE A 98 -9.10 3.00 -6.33
C ILE A 98 -10.18 4.03 -6.01
N LEU A 99 -10.29 5.05 -6.85
CA LEU A 99 -11.25 6.15 -6.71
C LEU A 99 -12.60 5.75 -7.31
N THR A 100 -12.60 5.34 -8.58
CA THR A 100 -13.81 4.89 -9.29
C THR A 100 -13.51 3.68 -10.17
N LEU A 101 -14.48 2.76 -10.28
CA LEU A 101 -14.48 1.62 -11.19
C LEU A 101 -15.88 1.48 -11.78
N GLY A 102 -15.99 1.60 -13.10
CA GLY A 102 -17.26 1.55 -13.81
C GLY A 102 -17.19 0.69 -15.06
N VAL A 103 -18.29 0.00 -15.35
CA VAL A 103 -18.52 -0.68 -16.64
C VAL A 103 -19.95 -0.39 -17.06
N VAL A 104 -20.12 0.06 -18.31
CA VAL A 104 -21.41 0.32 -18.95
C VAL A 104 -22.27 -0.94 -18.87
N GLU A 105 -23.57 -0.78 -18.58
CA GLU A 105 -24.44 -1.88 -18.18
C GLU A 105 -24.49 -3.05 -19.17
N HIS A 106 -24.62 -2.75 -20.46
CA HIS A 106 -24.67 -3.76 -21.53
C HIS A 106 -23.33 -4.46 -21.78
N TYR A 107 -22.24 -3.96 -21.19
CA TYR A 107 -20.89 -4.55 -21.24
C TYR A 107 -20.49 -5.23 -19.91
N ARG A 108 -21.40 -5.29 -18.93
CA ARG A 108 -21.15 -6.03 -17.68
C ARG A 108 -21.12 -7.54 -17.94
N ASN A 109 -20.50 -8.27 -17.03
CA ASN A 109 -20.33 -9.74 -17.08
C ASN A 109 -19.46 -10.28 -18.23
N TYR A 110 -18.81 -9.42 -19.02
CA TYR A 110 -17.76 -9.81 -19.99
C TYR A 110 -16.34 -9.84 -19.41
N GLY A 111 -16.18 -9.70 -18.08
CA GLY A 111 -14.89 -9.73 -17.41
C GLY A 111 -14.10 -8.41 -17.44
N ILE A 112 -14.65 -7.34 -18.02
CA ILE A 112 -13.97 -6.03 -18.16
C ILE A 112 -13.47 -5.48 -16.81
N ALA A 113 -14.34 -5.43 -15.79
CA ALA A 113 -13.96 -4.97 -14.45
C ALA A 113 -12.85 -5.83 -13.83
N THR A 114 -12.85 -7.14 -14.12
CA THR A 114 -11.79 -8.05 -13.65
C THR A 114 -10.45 -7.69 -14.28
N SER A 115 -10.42 -7.45 -15.59
CA SER A 115 -9.21 -7.03 -16.31
C SER A 115 -8.69 -5.68 -15.81
N LEU A 116 -9.56 -4.68 -15.64
CA LEU A 116 -9.19 -3.36 -15.13
C LEU A 116 -8.57 -3.43 -13.73
N VAL A 117 -9.17 -4.20 -12.81
CA VAL A 117 -8.61 -4.39 -11.46
C VAL A 117 -7.28 -5.16 -11.49
N ARG A 118 -7.11 -6.11 -12.42
CA ARG A 118 -5.82 -6.81 -12.60
C ARG A 118 -4.72 -5.86 -13.05
N GLU A 119 -5.01 -4.93 -13.95
CA GLU A 119 -4.03 -3.90 -14.34
C GLU A 119 -3.64 -3.01 -13.16
N VAL A 120 -4.58 -2.63 -12.29
CA VAL A 120 -4.27 -1.89 -11.05
C VAL A 120 -3.41 -2.71 -10.09
N ILE A 121 -3.70 -4.01 -9.90
CA ILE A 121 -2.89 -4.88 -9.04
C ILE A 121 -1.48 -5.05 -9.62
N LYS A 122 -1.36 -5.19 -10.94
CA LYS A 122 -0.07 -5.27 -11.64
C LYS A 122 0.74 -3.98 -11.46
N TYR A 123 0.11 -2.82 -11.65
CA TYR A 123 0.70 -1.51 -11.41
C TYR A 123 1.15 -1.34 -9.94
N ALA A 124 0.32 -1.71 -8.98
CA ALA A 124 0.70 -1.66 -7.57
C ALA A 124 1.87 -2.60 -7.25
N SER A 125 1.92 -3.78 -7.88
CA SER A 125 2.99 -4.76 -7.68
C SER A 125 4.30 -4.32 -8.32
N SER A 126 4.28 -3.50 -9.38
CA SER A 126 5.51 -2.96 -9.98
C SER A 126 6.17 -1.85 -9.15
N ILE A 127 5.47 -1.30 -8.16
CA ILE A 127 6.00 -0.25 -7.27
C ILE A 127 6.58 -0.90 -6.00
N THR A 128 7.91 -0.93 -5.88
CA THR A 128 8.65 -1.64 -4.83
C THR A 128 8.20 -1.33 -3.39
N ASN A 129 7.85 -0.07 -3.09
CA ASN A 129 7.39 0.37 -1.78
C ASN A 129 5.86 0.42 -1.64
N CYS A 130 5.10 0.03 -2.66
CA CYS A 130 3.66 -0.11 -2.56
C CYS A 130 3.31 -1.38 -1.77
N ARG A 131 2.33 -1.29 -0.85
CA ARG A 131 1.96 -2.39 0.04
C ARG A 131 0.55 -2.89 -0.14
N ALA A 132 -0.34 -2.10 -0.70
CA ALA A 132 -1.71 -2.51 -0.94
C ALA A 132 -2.40 -1.68 -2.01
N VAL A 133 -3.43 -2.28 -2.59
CA VAL A 133 -4.52 -1.60 -3.27
C VAL A 133 -5.71 -1.58 -2.33
N TYR A 134 -6.38 -0.45 -2.15
CA TYR A 134 -7.56 -0.37 -1.31
C TYR A 134 -8.65 0.53 -1.89
N LEU A 135 -9.88 0.36 -1.39
CA LEU A 135 -11.05 1.07 -1.89
C LEU A 135 -12.21 1.01 -0.90
N HIS A 136 -13.20 1.86 -1.18
CA HIS A 136 -14.49 1.90 -0.49
C HIS A 136 -15.60 1.39 -1.40
N VAL A 137 -16.53 0.64 -0.80
CA VAL A 137 -17.76 0.21 -1.46
C VAL A 137 -18.94 0.60 -0.59
N ILE A 138 -19.92 1.31 -1.16
CA ILE A 138 -21.16 1.60 -0.45
C ILE A 138 -21.88 0.31 -0.05
N SER A 139 -22.35 0.25 1.20
CA SER A 139 -22.79 -0.98 1.87
C SER A 139 -23.93 -1.72 1.17
N TYR A 140 -24.80 -1.01 0.43
CA TYR A 140 -25.89 -1.64 -0.33
C TYR A 140 -25.47 -2.17 -1.71
N ASN A 141 -24.25 -1.89 -2.19
CA ASN A 141 -23.77 -2.36 -3.50
C ASN A 141 -23.27 -3.81 -3.43
N LEU A 142 -24.22 -4.74 -3.28
CA LEU A 142 -23.95 -6.17 -3.20
C LEU A 142 -23.17 -6.73 -4.41
N PRO A 143 -23.42 -6.30 -5.67
CA PRO A 143 -22.61 -6.74 -6.81
C PRO A 143 -21.12 -6.40 -6.67
N ALA A 144 -20.78 -5.15 -6.30
CA ALA A 144 -19.40 -4.74 -6.11
C ALA A 144 -18.74 -5.47 -4.92
N ILE A 145 -19.46 -5.64 -3.81
CA ILE A 145 -18.97 -6.40 -2.64
C ILE A 145 -18.61 -7.84 -3.03
N LYS A 146 -19.49 -8.53 -3.76
CA LYS A 146 -19.22 -9.90 -4.24
C LYS A 146 -18.04 -9.92 -5.22
N PHE A 147 -17.97 -8.94 -6.11
CA PHE A 147 -16.88 -8.80 -7.08
C PHE A 147 -15.51 -8.64 -6.38
N TYR A 148 -15.36 -7.70 -5.46
CA TYR A 148 -14.08 -7.48 -4.77
C TYR A 148 -13.66 -8.67 -3.90
N ARG A 149 -14.62 -9.35 -3.25
CA ARG A 149 -14.34 -10.62 -2.54
C ARG A 149 -13.83 -11.70 -3.49
N LYS A 150 -14.41 -11.85 -4.68
CA LYS A 150 -13.95 -12.79 -5.72
C LYS A 150 -12.55 -12.43 -6.24
N MET A 151 -12.23 -11.13 -6.29
CA MET A 151 -10.89 -10.61 -6.61
C MET A 151 -9.90 -10.69 -5.44
N MET A 152 -10.24 -11.44 -4.37
CA MET A 152 -9.40 -11.67 -3.19
C MET A 152 -9.10 -10.41 -2.34
N PHE A 153 -9.81 -9.30 -2.56
CA PHE A 153 -9.79 -8.18 -1.62
C PHE A 153 -10.39 -8.62 -0.29
N LYS A 154 -9.72 -8.26 0.81
CA LYS A 154 -10.15 -8.54 2.17
C LYS A 154 -11.02 -7.39 2.66
N PHE A 155 -12.20 -7.74 3.16
CA PHE A 155 -13.01 -6.81 3.95
C PHE A 155 -12.27 -6.52 5.27
N ILE A 156 -12.04 -5.24 5.56
CA ILE A 156 -11.33 -4.80 6.77
C ILE A 156 -12.31 -4.33 7.84
N ARG A 157 -13.13 -3.33 7.51
CA ARG A 157 -14.09 -2.72 8.44
C ARG A 157 -15.24 -2.05 7.71
N ARG A 158 -16.31 -1.83 8.46
CA ARG A 158 -17.46 -0.99 8.09
C ARG A 158 -17.23 0.41 8.65
N LEU A 159 -17.40 1.42 7.81
CA LEU A 159 -17.34 2.83 8.15
C LEU A 159 -18.78 3.35 8.18
N GLN A 160 -19.24 3.78 9.35
CA GLN A 160 -20.60 4.28 9.52
C GLN A 160 -20.76 5.68 8.93
N ASN A 161 -21.91 5.96 8.31
CA ASN A 161 -22.30 7.27 7.77
C ASN A 161 -21.28 7.89 6.79
N PHE A 162 -20.50 7.06 6.10
CA PHE A 162 -19.38 7.48 5.25
C PHE A 162 -19.81 8.26 4.00
N TYR A 163 -20.88 7.80 3.34
CA TYR A 163 -21.43 8.47 2.15
C TYR A 163 -22.65 9.30 2.53
N TYR A 164 -22.78 10.49 1.96
CA TYR A 164 -23.98 11.32 2.06
C TYR A 164 -24.54 11.53 0.66
N ILE A 165 -25.71 10.94 0.39
CA ILE A 165 -26.32 10.89 -0.94
C ILE A 165 -27.80 11.24 -0.79
N ASN A 166 -28.26 12.27 -1.51
CA ASN A 166 -29.66 12.71 -1.54
C ASN A 166 -30.29 12.90 -0.15
N GLY A 167 -29.56 13.52 0.78
CA GLY A 167 -30.07 13.80 2.13
C GLY A 167 -29.92 12.65 3.13
N GLN A 168 -29.36 11.50 2.72
CA GLN A 168 -29.26 10.31 3.56
C GLN A 168 -27.81 9.83 3.70
N HIS A 169 -27.46 9.38 4.90
CA HIS A 169 -26.18 8.74 5.18
C HIS A 169 -26.22 7.25 4.87
N TYR A 170 -25.11 6.76 4.30
CA TYR A 170 -24.89 5.35 3.99
C TYR A 170 -23.51 4.91 4.44
N ASP A 171 -23.45 3.67 4.91
CA ASP A 171 -22.20 3.09 5.35
C ASP A 171 -21.34 2.64 4.17
N SER A 172 -20.05 2.59 4.39
CA SER A 172 -19.05 2.10 3.44
C SER A 172 -18.31 0.89 4.00
N TYR A 173 -17.89 -0.01 3.11
CA TYR A 173 -17.03 -1.13 3.41
C TYR A 173 -15.64 -0.89 2.81
N LEU A 174 -14.64 -0.98 3.68
CA LEU A 174 -13.24 -0.85 3.30
C LEU A 174 -12.68 -2.21 2.87
N PHE A 175 -12.20 -2.27 1.63
CA PHE A 175 -11.58 -3.45 1.04
C PHE A 175 -10.11 -3.21 0.74
N VAL A 176 -9.26 -4.20 1.04
CA VAL A 176 -7.80 -4.13 0.85
C VAL A 176 -7.28 -5.38 0.16
N TYR A 177 -6.45 -5.21 -0.87
CA TYR A 177 -5.64 -6.24 -1.50
C TYR A 177 -4.17 -5.95 -1.23
N PHE A 178 -3.48 -6.83 -0.52
CA PHE A 178 -2.08 -6.65 -0.17
C PHE A 178 -1.15 -7.09 -1.31
N VAL A 179 -0.09 -6.32 -1.56
CA VAL A 179 0.94 -6.59 -2.58
C VAL A 179 2.34 -6.56 -1.95
N ASN A 180 3.35 -7.05 -2.70
CA ASN A 180 4.78 -6.93 -2.35
C ASN A 180 5.13 -7.45 -0.94
N GLY A 181 4.61 -8.62 -0.58
CA GLY A 181 4.88 -9.29 0.70
C GLY A 181 4.22 -8.63 1.92
N SER A 182 3.31 -7.68 1.69
CA SER A 182 2.40 -7.22 2.74
C SER A 182 1.34 -8.30 2.98
N HIS A 183 0.96 -8.49 4.23
CA HIS A 183 -0.07 -9.45 4.62
C HIS A 183 -1.02 -8.78 5.59
N SER A 184 -2.27 -9.22 5.58
CA SER A 184 -3.22 -8.82 6.63
C SER A 184 -2.63 -9.17 8.01
N PRO A 185 -2.73 -8.28 9.01
CA PRO A 185 -2.33 -8.57 10.39
C PRO A 185 -2.95 -9.86 10.94
N CYS A 186 -4.11 -10.27 10.42
CA CYS A 186 -4.89 -11.43 10.85
C CYS A 186 -4.61 -12.72 10.07
N SER A 187 -3.42 -12.88 9.48
CA SER A 187 -3.01 -14.18 8.92
C SER A 187 -2.68 -15.18 10.04
N PRO A 188 -3.18 -16.43 10.02
CA PRO A 188 -2.81 -17.45 11.02
C PRO A 188 -1.29 -17.59 11.19
N LEU A 189 -0.54 -17.44 10.09
CA LEU A 189 0.92 -17.47 10.09
C LEU A 189 1.55 -16.30 10.84
N ASN A 190 0.95 -15.10 10.82
CA ASN A 190 1.44 -13.95 11.59
C ASN A 190 1.18 -14.15 13.09
N ILE A 191 0.04 -14.73 13.46
CA ILE A 191 -0.25 -15.08 14.85
C ILE A 191 0.75 -16.14 15.34
N VAL A 192 0.96 -17.20 14.56
CA VAL A 192 1.94 -18.24 14.88
C VAL A 192 3.36 -17.68 14.97
N ALA A 193 3.77 -16.82 14.04
CA ALA A 193 5.09 -16.18 14.06
C ALA A 193 5.25 -15.23 15.27
N ALA A 194 4.22 -14.46 15.62
CA ALA A 194 4.22 -13.59 16.79
C ALA A 194 4.33 -14.42 18.09
N VAL A 195 3.56 -15.50 18.20
CA VAL A 195 3.65 -16.44 19.33
C VAL A 195 5.02 -17.09 19.39
N ALA A 196 5.57 -17.57 18.27
CA ALA A 196 6.89 -18.17 18.21
C ALA A 196 8.00 -17.19 18.63
N ASN A 197 7.92 -15.93 18.20
CA ASN A 197 8.88 -14.90 18.59
C ASN A 197 8.75 -14.53 20.08
N TYR A 198 7.54 -14.46 20.61
CA TYR A 198 7.29 -14.27 22.04
C TYR A 198 7.90 -15.42 22.86
N LEU A 199 7.63 -16.67 22.47
CA LEU A 199 8.19 -17.85 23.12
C LEU A 199 9.73 -17.86 23.04
N ARG A 200 10.31 -17.52 21.89
CA ARG A 200 11.76 -17.39 21.72
C ARG A 200 12.35 -16.30 22.63
N GLY A 201 11.66 -15.19 22.82
CA GLY A 201 12.03 -14.14 23.77
C GLY A 201 11.99 -14.61 25.22
N LEU A 202 10.92 -15.34 25.59
CA LEU A 202 10.77 -15.93 26.92
C LEU A 202 11.89 -16.96 27.21
N LEU A 203 12.19 -17.84 26.25
CA LEU A 203 13.28 -18.81 26.33
C LEU A 203 14.65 -18.13 26.52
N LYS A 204 14.93 -17.06 25.77
CA LYS A 204 16.17 -16.28 25.93
C LYS A 204 16.26 -15.61 27.31
N MET A 205 15.15 -15.10 27.83
CA MET A 205 15.10 -14.51 29.18
C MET A 205 15.32 -15.56 30.28
N LEU A 206 14.75 -16.76 30.13
CA LEU A 206 14.96 -17.85 31.07
C LEU A 206 16.41 -18.37 31.02
N ALA A 207 16.98 -18.51 29.81
CA ALA A 207 18.39 -18.88 29.64
C ALA A 207 19.35 -17.86 30.25
N SER A 208 19.10 -16.55 30.07
CA SER A 208 19.95 -15.50 30.66
C SER A 208 19.82 -15.41 32.20
N LYS A 209 18.65 -15.75 32.75
CA LYS A 209 18.47 -15.90 34.20
C LYS A 209 19.19 -17.13 34.76
N LEU A 210 19.18 -18.26 34.04
CA LEU A 210 19.94 -19.45 34.43
C LEU A 210 21.45 -19.17 34.44
N TRP A 211 21.97 -18.54 33.38
CA TRP A 211 23.39 -18.20 33.27
C TRP A 211 23.86 -17.25 34.37
N ARG A 212 23.03 -16.27 34.76
CA ARG A 212 23.31 -15.36 35.90
C ARG A 212 23.33 -16.08 37.26
N ASN A 213 22.60 -17.19 37.40
CA ASN A 213 22.62 -18.00 38.62
C ASN A 213 23.83 -18.95 38.69
N GLU A 214 24.47 -19.27 37.55
CA GLU A 214 25.71 -20.07 37.53
C GLU A 214 26.95 -19.22 37.90
N GLU A 215 26.99 -17.94 37.52
CA GLU A 215 28.13 -17.05 37.84
C GLU A 215 28.19 -16.60 39.32
N THR A 216 27.16 -16.88 40.12
CA THR A 216 27.12 -16.52 41.56
C THR A 216 27.79 -17.56 42.48
N HIS A 217 28.33 -18.65 41.93
CA HIS A 217 29.06 -19.67 42.70
C HIS A 217 30.52 -19.86 42.21
N ILE A 218 31.39 -18.88 42.48
CA ILE A 218 32.85 -19.08 42.44
C ILE A 218 33.43 -18.81 43.84
N PRO A 219 34.01 -19.80 44.54
CA PRO A 219 34.56 -19.60 45.88
C PRO A 219 35.93 -18.93 45.82
N VAL A 220 36.13 -17.99 46.75
CA VAL A 220 37.37 -17.26 47.03
C VAL A 220 38.35 -18.15 47.80
N TRP A 221 39.60 -18.32 47.34
CA TRP A 221 40.76 -18.55 48.23
C TRP A 221 42.16 -18.25 47.63
N SER A 222 42.78 -17.19 48.17
CA SER A 222 44.19 -16.91 48.60
C SER A 222 45.49 -16.95 47.73
N LYS A 223 46.15 -15.77 47.77
CA LYS A 223 47.51 -15.40 48.29
C LYS A 223 48.87 -15.70 47.59
N CYS A 224 49.62 -14.58 47.48
CA CYS A 224 51.09 -14.33 47.62
C CYS A 224 52.04 -14.76 46.46
N ARG A 225 53.11 -14.04 46.06
CA ARG A 225 53.96 -12.99 46.68
C ARG A 225 54.80 -12.24 45.60
N GLU A 226 55.29 -11.04 45.93
CA GLU A 226 56.11 -10.08 45.16
C GLU A 226 57.51 -10.56 44.71
N THR A 227 58.10 -9.92 43.68
CA THR A 227 59.46 -9.30 43.77
C THR A 227 59.69 -8.19 42.70
N LYS A 228 60.42 -7.14 43.09
CA LYS A 228 60.90 -5.89 42.41
C LYS A 228 61.79 -6.18 41.15
N THR A 229 62.14 -5.27 40.20
CA THR A 229 62.86 -3.98 40.36
C THR A 229 63.09 -3.23 39.00
N LEU A 230 62.82 -1.91 38.98
CA LEU A 230 63.43 -0.71 38.33
C LEU A 230 64.10 -0.61 36.92
N LEU A 231 63.66 0.46 36.21
CA LEU A 231 64.34 1.56 35.44
C LEU A 231 65.03 1.33 34.06
N VAL A 232 64.64 2.17 33.06
CA VAL A 232 65.45 3.25 32.40
C VAL A 232 64.73 3.79 31.13
N THR A 233 64.60 5.12 31.02
CA THR A 233 64.35 5.96 29.80
C THR A 233 65.69 6.63 29.38
N PRO A 234 65.94 7.23 28.17
CA PRO A 234 65.00 8.06 27.38
C PRO A 234 65.22 8.22 25.83
N ASN A 235 64.28 8.97 25.22
CA ASN A 235 64.37 9.91 24.07
C ASN A 235 64.67 9.45 22.61
N ASN A 236 63.83 9.83 21.62
CA ASN A 236 63.99 11.06 20.80
C ASN A 236 62.91 11.27 19.68
N LYS A 237 62.34 12.49 19.64
CA LYS A 237 61.96 13.42 18.54
C LYS A 237 61.18 13.02 17.24
N ARG A 238 60.02 13.72 17.10
CA ARG A 238 59.43 14.54 15.97
C ARG A 238 59.22 13.88 14.57
N ILE A 239 58.08 14.06 13.89
CA ILE A 239 57.66 15.24 13.07
C ILE A 239 56.13 15.22 12.76
N LEU A 240 55.62 16.44 12.49
CA LEU A 240 54.30 17.01 12.15
C LEU A 240 53.21 16.23 11.36
N GLY A 241 51.96 16.64 11.62
CA GLY A 241 50.82 16.61 10.68
C GLY A 241 49.49 17.12 11.30
N ALA A 242 49.16 18.39 11.03
CA ALA A 242 47.90 19.12 11.32
C ALA A 242 46.72 18.61 10.45
N GLU A 243 45.43 18.92 10.58
CA GLU A 243 44.57 19.75 11.43
C GLU A 243 43.10 19.34 11.18
N ASN A 244 42.19 19.89 11.99
CA ASN A 244 40.78 19.52 12.17
C ASN A 244 39.82 19.89 11.02
N SER A 245 38.77 19.06 10.89
CA SER A 245 37.60 19.27 10.04
C SER A 245 36.45 19.97 10.78
N ALA A 246 35.98 21.10 10.27
CA ALA A 246 34.66 21.65 10.54
C ALA A 246 34.16 22.41 9.30
N CYS A 247 32.99 22.04 8.76
CA CYS A 247 32.18 22.95 7.96
C CYS A 247 30.69 22.55 7.96
N GLN A 248 29.88 23.61 8.06
CA GLN A 248 28.43 23.69 8.21
C GLN A 248 27.65 23.40 6.93
N VAL A 249 26.46 22.84 7.13
CA VAL A 249 25.12 23.30 6.69
C VAL A 249 25.08 24.35 5.57
N CYS A 250 24.38 24.04 4.47
CA CYS A 250 23.50 25.02 3.81
C CYS A 250 22.40 24.36 2.94
N THR A 251 21.24 25.01 3.03
CA THR A 251 19.91 24.89 2.40
C THR A 251 19.87 25.12 0.88
N THR A 252 18.87 24.54 0.19
CA THR A 252 18.18 25.07 -1.02
C THR A 252 16.82 24.35 -1.15
N GLN A 253 15.66 24.98 -0.99
CA GLN A 253 14.90 25.97 -1.79
C GLN A 253 14.31 25.46 -3.13
N LEU A 254 12.98 25.57 -3.14
CA LEU A 254 12.00 25.48 -4.21
C LEU A 254 12.34 26.27 -5.47
N THR A 255 12.00 25.66 -6.61
CA THR A 255 11.23 26.23 -7.72
C THR A 255 10.40 25.12 -8.32
#